data_AF-A0A424YF99-F1
#
_entry.id   AF-A0A424YF99-F1
#
_cell.length_a   1.000
_cell.length_b   1.000
_cell.length_c   1.000
_cell.angle_alpha   90.00
_cell.angle_beta   90.00
_cell.angle_gamma   90.00
#
_symmetry.space_group_name_H-M   'P 1'
#
loop_
_entity.id
_entity.type
_entity.pdbx_description
1 polymer ?
#
loop_
_entity_poly.entity_id
_entity_poly.type
_entity_poly.pdbx_seq_one_letter_code
_entity_poly.pdbx_strand_id
1 'polypeptide(L)'
;MVLSKNSCLLRGKVRLDKKTKNLIKRIKPGEIALIDHMNVDEIAGHDLAEKKVKAVINVNSFISGKYPNTGPEIMVKGGIILLDGVQGDIWNRLEEGEEIEIRGNKVFKGGKEIGRGELLGKKEIKEKLELSYQNINRELDQFVQNTMEYAR
;
A
#
# COMPACT_ATOMS: atom_id res chain seq x y z
N MET A 1 -12.23 -20.45 5.86
CA MET A 1 -13.26 -19.47 5.45
C MET A 1 -12.68 -18.61 4.33
N VAL A 2 -12.94 -19.00 3.08
CA VAL A 2 -12.40 -18.37 1.88
C VAL A 2 -13.23 -17.12 1.61
N LEU A 3 -12.70 -15.93 1.87
CA LEU A 3 -13.34 -14.70 1.42
C LEU A 3 -13.22 -14.66 -0.11
N SER A 4 -14.33 -14.94 -0.80
CA SER A 4 -14.45 -14.76 -2.26
C SER A 4 -13.91 -13.38 -2.65
N LYS A 5 -13.02 -13.34 -3.64
CA LYS A 5 -12.30 -12.15 -4.15
C LYS A 5 -13.21 -10.98 -4.64
N ASN A 6 -14.53 -11.06 -4.49
CA ASN A 6 -15.50 -10.12 -5.08
C ASN A 6 -16.44 -9.40 -4.07
N SER A 7 -16.25 -9.50 -2.75
CA SER A 7 -17.20 -8.91 -1.78
C SER A 7 -16.57 -7.99 -0.73
N CYS A 8 -15.41 -7.38 -1.00
CA CYS A 8 -14.89 -6.34 -0.11
C CYS A 8 -15.71 -5.05 -0.30
N LEU A 9 -16.71 -4.84 0.56
CA LEU A 9 -17.46 -3.61 0.66
C LEU A 9 -17.09 -2.92 1.97
N LEU A 10 -16.39 -1.79 1.89
CA LEU A 10 -15.94 -1.05 3.05
C LEU A 10 -16.26 0.43 2.90
N ARG A 11 -16.79 1.05 3.98
CA ARG A 11 -16.99 2.50 4.06
C ARG A 11 -16.26 3.08 5.25
N GLY A 12 -15.81 4.32 5.10
CA GLY A 12 -15.13 5.05 6.17
C GLY A 12 -14.75 6.46 5.75
N LYS A 13 -14.41 7.26 6.76
CA LYS A 13 -13.84 8.58 6.54
C LYS A 13 -12.40 8.43 6.07
N VAL A 14 -12.03 9.16 5.01
CA VAL A 14 -10.67 9.19 4.50
C VAL A 14 -9.84 10.22 5.25
N ARG A 15 -8.58 9.89 5.52
CA ARG A 15 -7.53 10.82 5.91
C ARG A 15 -6.41 10.71 4.90
N LEU A 16 -5.90 11.84 4.42
CA LEU A 16 -4.99 11.85 3.27
C LEU A 16 -3.74 12.69 3.54
N ASP A 17 -2.57 12.08 3.39
CA ASP A 17 -1.28 12.79 3.44
C ASP A 17 -0.27 12.10 2.53
N LYS A 18 0.56 12.89 1.85
CA LYS A 18 1.70 12.35 1.10
C LYS A 18 2.77 11.79 2.05
N LYS A 19 2.86 12.31 3.28
CA LYS A 19 3.81 11.85 4.29
C LYS A 19 3.08 11.08 5.38
N THR A 20 3.28 9.77 5.44
CA THR A 20 2.65 8.89 6.45
C THR A 20 2.86 9.42 7.87
N LYS A 21 4.05 9.88 8.24
CA LYS A 21 4.34 10.47 9.56
C LYS A 21 3.42 11.63 9.99
N ASN A 22 2.89 12.39 9.04
CA ASN A 22 1.94 13.47 9.33
C ASN A 22 0.52 12.91 9.47
N LEU A 23 0.16 11.93 8.65
CA LEU A 23 -1.14 11.24 8.68
C LEU A 23 -1.41 10.59 10.05
N ILE A 24 -0.41 9.88 10.58
CA ILE A 24 -0.49 9.11 11.82
C ILE A 24 -0.88 9.97 13.04
N LYS A 25 -0.55 11.27 13.00
CA LYS A 25 -0.87 12.21 14.10
C LYS A 25 -2.37 12.52 14.20
N ARG A 26 -3.13 12.37 13.11
CA ARG A 26 -4.52 12.80 13.01
C ARG A 26 -5.51 11.69 12.65
N ILE A 27 -5.05 10.62 12.01
CA ILE A 27 -5.90 9.50 11.63
C ILE A 27 -6.43 8.78 12.86
N LYS A 28 -7.72 8.44 12.81
CA LYS A 28 -8.43 7.79 13.92
C LYS A 28 -8.67 6.30 13.61
N PRO A 29 -8.82 5.48 14.66
CA PRO A 29 -9.26 4.10 14.51
C PRO A 29 -10.53 4.00 13.68
N GLY A 30 -10.55 3.05 12.74
CA GLY A 30 -11.70 2.85 11.87
C GLY A 30 -11.73 3.71 10.60
N GLU A 31 -10.84 4.69 10.45
CA GLU A 31 -10.72 5.52 9.24
C GLU A 31 -9.92 4.81 8.13
N ILE A 32 -9.95 5.38 6.92
CA ILE A 32 -9.23 4.91 5.74
C ILE A 32 -8.06 5.85 5.46
N ALA A 33 -6.85 5.32 5.35
CA ALA A 33 -5.68 6.08 4.98
C ALA A 33 -5.57 6.20 3.45
N LEU A 34 -5.32 7.41 2.94
CA LEU A 34 -4.85 7.65 1.58
C LEU A 34 -3.42 8.21 1.64
N ILE A 35 -2.48 7.49 1.03
CA ILE A 35 -1.05 7.83 1.06
C ILE A 35 -0.43 7.81 -0.34
N ASP A 36 0.73 8.44 -0.45
CA ASP A 36 1.62 8.39 -1.61
C ASP A 36 3.01 8.02 -1.10
N HIS A 37 3.22 6.72 -0.88
CA HIS A 37 4.44 6.22 -0.24
C HIS A 37 4.95 4.98 -0.97
N MET A 38 6.03 5.14 -1.72
CA MET A 38 6.72 4.03 -2.38
C MET A 38 7.51 3.20 -1.36
N ASN A 39 7.37 1.87 -1.40
CA ASN A 39 8.10 0.93 -0.53
C ASN A 39 7.88 1.20 0.97
N VAL A 40 6.63 1.09 1.42
CA VAL A 40 6.27 1.31 2.83
C VAL A 40 7.10 0.41 3.74
N ASP A 41 7.86 1.02 4.65
CA ASP A 41 8.77 0.32 5.55
C ASP A 41 8.07 -0.25 6.79
N GLU A 42 8.86 -0.93 7.62
CA GLU A 42 8.41 -1.53 8.89
C GLU A 42 7.76 -0.50 9.82
N ILE A 43 8.40 0.66 9.99
CA ILE A 43 7.97 1.71 10.92
C ILE A 43 6.60 2.23 10.49
N ALA A 44 6.44 2.60 9.21
CA ALA A 44 5.17 3.07 8.68
C ALA A 44 4.08 1.99 8.73
N GLY A 45 4.45 0.72 8.53
CA GLY A 45 3.54 -0.41 8.67
C GLY A 45 3.02 -0.57 10.10
N HIS A 46 3.91 -0.48 11.10
CA HIS A 46 3.54 -0.50 12.52
C HIS A 46 2.68 0.69 12.90
N ASP A 47 3.08 1.91 12.52
CA ASP A 47 2.32 3.12 12.83
C ASP A 47 0.87 3.03 12.32
N LEU A 48 0.67 2.56 11.08
CA LEU A 48 -0.67 2.39 10.49
C LEU A 48 -1.47 1.28 11.18
N ALA A 49 -0.82 0.16 11.52
CA ALA A 49 -1.43 -0.95 12.25
C ALA A 49 -1.88 -0.54 13.66
N GLU A 50 -1.04 0.18 14.40
CA GLU A 50 -1.34 0.67 15.74
C GLU A 50 -2.53 1.64 15.76
N LYS A 51 -2.69 2.45 14.70
CA LYS A 51 -3.85 3.32 14.53
C LYS A 51 -5.14 2.58 14.22
N LYS A 52 -5.11 1.26 13.97
CA LYS A 52 -6.28 0.43 13.68
C LYS A 52 -7.14 1.00 12.54
N VAL A 53 -6.47 1.44 11.48
CA VAL A 53 -7.14 1.87 10.24
C VAL A 53 -7.79 0.67 9.57
N LYS A 54 -8.90 0.87 8.87
CA LYS A 54 -9.59 -0.25 8.19
C LYS A 54 -8.95 -0.62 6.87
N ALA A 55 -8.45 0.39 6.17
CA ALA A 55 -7.83 0.22 4.87
C ALA A 55 -6.76 1.30 4.63
N VAL A 56 -5.78 0.96 3.79
CA VAL A 56 -4.80 1.90 3.26
C VAL A 56 -4.87 1.85 1.74
N ILE A 57 -5.16 3.00 1.16
CA ILE A 57 -5.12 3.27 -0.28
C ILE A 57 -3.78 3.95 -0.55
N ASN A 58 -2.94 3.34 -1.37
CA ASN A 58 -1.68 3.93 -1.81
C ASN A 58 -1.78 4.23 -3.30
N VAL A 59 -1.53 5.49 -3.69
CA VAL A 59 -1.43 5.82 -5.12
C VAL A 59 -0.10 5.36 -5.72
N ASN A 60 0.89 5.12 -4.86
CA ASN A 60 2.16 4.52 -5.22
C ASN A 60 2.15 3.01 -4.94
N SER A 61 3.29 2.35 -5.19
CA SER A 61 3.45 0.94 -4.88
C SER A 61 3.91 0.72 -3.43
N PHE A 62 3.16 -0.09 -2.68
CA PHE A 62 3.60 -0.63 -1.40
C PHE A 62 4.88 -1.46 -1.53
N ILE A 63 5.04 -2.21 -2.63
CA ILE A 63 6.21 -3.05 -2.93
C ILE A 63 6.58 -2.82 -4.39
N SER A 64 7.58 -1.96 -4.64
CA SER A 64 8.00 -1.59 -6.00
C SER A 64 8.65 -2.74 -6.78
N GLY A 65 9.07 -3.81 -6.11
CA GLY A 65 9.86 -4.89 -6.71
C GLY A 65 11.36 -4.64 -6.73
N LYS A 66 11.84 -3.45 -6.33
CA LYS A 66 13.28 -3.15 -6.32
C LYS A 66 13.99 -3.67 -5.06
N TYR A 67 13.36 -3.48 -3.90
CA TYR A 67 13.85 -3.92 -2.60
C TYR A 67 12.74 -4.60 -1.83
N PRO A 68 13.04 -5.66 -1.06
CA PRO A 68 12.07 -6.26 -0.15
C PRO A 68 11.77 -5.32 1.02
N ASN A 69 10.54 -5.34 1.51
CA ASN A 69 10.07 -4.54 2.65
C ASN A 69 9.01 -5.28 3.48
N THR A 70 8.89 -4.94 4.76
CA THR A 70 8.04 -5.67 5.72
C THR A 70 6.72 -4.95 6.04
N GLY A 71 6.63 -3.64 5.76
CA GLY A 71 5.45 -2.81 6.09
C GLY A 71 4.10 -3.37 5.62
N PRO A 72 3.96 -3.81 4.35
CA PRO A 72 2.70 -4.36 3.84
C PRO A 72 2.27 -5.64 4.56
N GLU A 73 3.22 -6.51 4.92
CA GLU A 73 2.93 -7.74 5.64
C GLU A 73 2.41 -7.46 7.06
N ILE A 74 3.02 -6.48 7.75
CA ILE A 74 2.59 -6.03 9.09
C ILE A 74 1.14 -5.53 9.03
N MET A 75 0.82 -4.68 8.06
CA MET A 75 -0.54 -4.13 7.91
C MET A 75 -1.58 -5.22 7.62
N VAL A 76 -1.29 -6.16 6.71
CA VAL A 76 -2.22 -7.27 6.39
C VAL A 76 -2.37 -8.22 7.58
N LYS A 77 -1.31 -8.50 8.34
CA LYS A 77 -1.39 -9.28 9.60
C LYS A 77 -2.27 -8.58 10.64
N GLY A 78 -2.23 -7.24 10.69
CA GLY A 78 -3.12 -6.41 11.52
C GLY A 78 -4.57 -6.33 11.04
N GLY A 79 -4.94 -7.01 9.95
CA GLY A 79 -6.29 -7.03 9.40
C GLY A 79 -6.64 -5.81 8.53
N ILE A 80 -5.64 -5.04 8.11
CA ILE A 80 -5.84 -3.85 7.27
C ILE A 80 -5.95 -4.27 5.80
N ILE A 81 -6.94 -3.72 5.10
CA ILE A 81 -7.09 -3.90 3.65
C ILE A 81 -6.13 -2.97 2.91
N LEU A 82 -5.33 -3.51 2.00
CA LEU A 82 -4.39 -2.74 1.20
C LEU A 82 -4.87 -2.63 -0.24
N LEU A 83 -4.99 -1.39 -0.74
CA LEU A 83 -5.26 -1.08 -2.13
C LEU A 83 -4.05 -0.34 -2.73
N ASP A 84 -3.35 -1.02 -3.62
CA ASP A 84 -2.04 -0.65 -4.14
C ASP A 84 -2.10 0.00 -5.52
N GLY A 85 -1.15 0.88 -5.81
CA GLY A 85 -0.97 1.49 -7.12
C GLY A 85 -2.24 2.15 -7.66
N VAL A 86 -3.00 2.83 -6.78
CA VAL A 86 -4.30 3.40 -7.14
C VAL A 86 -4.14 4.50 -8.17
N GLN A 87 -4.66 4.23 -9.36
CA GLN A 87 -4.73 5.19 -10.45
C GLN A 87 -6.02 6.00 -10.40
N GLY A 88 -5.98 7.19 -10.98
CA GLY A 88 -7.11 8.11 -11.06
C GLY A 88 -6.80 9.46 -10.39
N ASP A 89 -7.86 10.24 -10.19
CA ASP A 89 -7.79 11.63 -9.73
C ASP A 89 -8.13 11.76 -8.23
N ILE A 90 -7.84 10.71 -7.46
CA ILE A 90 -8.34 10.54 -6.10
C ILE A 90 -7.92 11.69 -5.16
N TRP A 91 -6.72 12.24 -5.34
CA TRP A 91 -6.21 13.37 -4.56
C TRP A 91 -6.96 14.67 -4.80
N ASN A 92 -7.41 14.93 -6.03
CA ASN A 92 -8.16 16.15 -6.36
C ASN A 92 -9.67 15.99 -6.09
N ARG A 93 -10.13 14.76 -5.85
CA ARG A 93 -11.54 14.42 -5.62
C ARG A 93 -11.91 14.29 -4.15
N LEU A 94 -10.92 14.28 -3.25
CA LEU A 94 -11.11 14.01 -1.83
C LEU A 94 -10.56 15.11 -0.93
N GLU A 95 -11.30 15.35 0.15
CA GLU A 95 -10.90 16.18 1.27
C GLU A 95 -10.85 15.38 2.58
N GLU A 96 -10.15 15.93 3.56
CA GLU A 96 -9.91 15.29 4.86
C GLU A 96 -11.23 15.05 5.61
N GLY A 97 -11.52 13.79 5.91
CA GLY A 97 -12.69 13.37 6.69
C GLY A 97 -13.93 13.06 5.87
N GLU A 98 -13.85 13.16 4.54
CA GLU A 98 -14.94 12.76 3.65
C GLU A 98 -15.18 11.25 3.69
N GLU A 99 -16.43 10.85 3.51
CA GLU A 99 -16.80 9.44 3.45
C GLU A 99 -16.58 8.87 2.05
N ILE A 100 -15.88 7.74 1.99
CA ILE A 100 -15.63 6.98 0.77
C ILE A 100 -16.06 5.53 0.93
N GLU A 101 -16.20 4.86 -0.21
CA GLU A 101 -16.52 3.44 -0.27
C GLU A 101 -15.51 2.69 -1.14
N ILE A 102 -14.93 1.63 -0.62
CA ILE A 102 -14.11 0.68 -1.38
C ILE A 102 -15.01 -0.50 -1.74
N ARG A 103 -15.14 -0.78 -3.04
CA ARG A 103 -15.87 -1.94 -3.58
C ARG A 103 -14.91 -2.79 -4.40
N GLY A 104 -14.47 -3.91 -3.82
CA GLY A 104 -13.39 -4.71 -4.40
C GLY A 104 -12.11 -3.87 -4.52
N ASN A 105 -11.66 -3.64 -5.75
CA ASN A 105 -10.44 -2.89 -6.04
C ASN A 105 -10.67 -1.43 -6.49
N LYS A 106 -11.89 -0.91 -6.29
CA LYS A 106 -12.33 0.41 -6.73
C LYS A 106 -12.71 1.28 -5.55
N VAL A 107 -12.47 2.58 -5.68
CA VAL A 107 -12.80 3.61 -4.68
C VAL A 107 -13.91 4.51 -5.24
N PHE A 108 -14.93 4.76 -4.43
CA PHE A 108 -16.09 5.57 -4.77
C PHE A 108 -16.31 6.72 -3.77
N LYS A 109 -16.75 7.86 -4.29
CA LYS A 109 -17.30 9.00 -3.51
C LYS A 109 -18.66 9.37 -4.07
N GLY A 110 -19.69 9.39 -3.23
CA GLY A 110 -21.06 9.71 -3.67
C GLY A 110 -21.54 8.82 -4.84
N GLY A 111 -21.11 7.56 -4.90
CA GLY A 111 -21.45 6.62 -5.97
C GLY A 111 -20.63 6.74 -7.25
N LYS A 112 -19.73 7.73 -7.38
CA LYS A 112 -18.83 7.88 -8.53
C LYS A 112 -17.48 7.21 -8.27
N GLU A 113 -16.99 6.39 -9.21
CA GLU A 113 -15.64 5.81 -9.16
C GLU A 113 -14.61 6.96 -9.29
N ILE A 114 -13.71 7.07 -8.30
CA ILE A 114 -12.68 8.11 -8.24
C ILE A 114 -11.25 7.55 -8.33
N GLY A 115 -11.10 6.24 -8.16
CA GLY A 115 -9.82 5.55 -8.32
C GLY A 115 -9.97 4.03 -8.34
N ARG A 116 -8.94 3.36 -8.84
CA ARG A 116 -8.86 1.90 -8.91
C ARG A 116 -7.42 1.44 -8.73
N GLY A 117 -7.23 0.36 -7.99
CA GLY A 117 -5.91 -0.24 -7.77
C GLY A 117 -5.94 -1.77 -7.75
N GLU A 118 -4.96 -2.34 -7.06
CA GLU A 118 -4.81 -3.78 -6.83
C GLU A 118 -5.01 -4.09 -5.35
N LEU A 119 -5.83 -5.09 -5.02
CA LEU A 119 -5.93 -5.56 -3.64
C LEU A 119 -4.72 -6.43 -3.30
N LEU A 120 -3.96 -6.03 -2.28
CA LEU A 120 -2.84 -6.83 -1.80
C LEU A 120 -3.24 -7.67 -0.59
N GLY A 121 -3.37 -8.98 -0.82
CA GLY A 121 -3.47 -9.99 0.22
C GLY A 121 -2.11 -10.61 0.55
N LYS A 122 -2.12 -11.57 1.48
CA LYS A 122 -0.90 -12.29 1.89
C LYS A 122 -0.19 -12.98 0.71
N LYS A 123 -0.96 -13.51 -0.24
CA LYS A 123 -0.43 -14.20 -1.42
C LYS A 123 0.29 -13.20 -2.34
N GLU A 124 -0.39 -12.12 -2.69
CA GLU A 124 0.12 -11.09 -3.59
C GLU A 124 1.36 -10.40 -2.99
N ILE A 125 1.36 -10.13 -1.69
CA ILE A 125 2.55 -9.60 -0.97
C ILE A 125 3.73 -10.57 -1.07
N LYS A 126 3.50 -11.86 -0.79
CA LYS A 126 4.57 -12.88 -0.85
C LYS A 126 5.20 -12.96 -2.24
N GLU A 127 4.37 -12.98 -3.29
CA GLU A 127 4.82 -13.00 -4.68
C GLU A 127 5.65 -11.75 -5.02
N LYS A 128 5.18 -10.55 -4.64
CA LYS A 128 5.93 -9.30 -4.86
C LYS A 128 7.26 -9.27 -4.10
N LEU A 129 7.33 -9.81 -2.88
CA LEU A 129 8.58 -9.89 -2.11
C LEU A 129 9.57 -10.87 -2.71
N GLU A 130 9.13 -12.05 -3.15
CA GLU A 130 9.99 -13.02 -3.83
C GLU A 130 10.64 -12.40 -5.08
N LEU A 131 9.87 -11.65 -5.87
CA LEU A 131 10.39 -10.89 -7.01
C LEU A 131 11.42 -9.84 -6.58
N SER A 132 11.16 -9.09 -5.50
CA SER A 132 12.13 -8.12 -4.97
C SER A 132 13.46 -8.79 -4.58
N TYR A 133 13.42 -9.97 -3.95
CA TYR A 133 14.63 -10.71 -3.61
C TYR A 133 15.41 -11.20 -4.83
N GLN A 134 14.71 -11.61 -5.90
CA GLN A 134 15.38 -12.00 -7.14
C GLN A 134 16.05 -10.81 -7.83
N ASN A 135 15.40 -9.65 -7.82
CA ASN A 135 15.93 -8.43 -8.44
C ASN A 135 17.17 -7.92 -7.71
N ILE A 136 17.14 -7.84 -6.37
CA ILE A 136 18.31 -7.37 -5.61
C ILE A 136 19.51 -8.32 -5.77
N ASN A 137 19.29 -9.64 -5.82
CA ASN A 137 20.37 -10.60 -6.06
C ASN A 137 21.00 -10.39 -7.45
N ARG A 138 20.17 -10.17 -8.48
CA ARG A 138 20.68 -9.87 -9.83
C ARG A 138 21.47 -8.56 -9.87
N GLU A 139 21.01 -7.52 -9.18
CA GLU A 139 21.75 -6.24 -9.09
C GLU A 139 23.11 -6.44 -8.38
N LEU A 140 23.16 -7.25 -7.33
CA LEU A 140 24.40 -7.59 -6.62
C LEU A 140 25.38 -8.37 -7.51
N ASP A 141 24.90 -9.37 -8.24
CA ASP A 141 25.73 -10.16 -9.16
C ASP A 141 26.34 -9.27 -10.26
N GLN A 142 25.53 -8.37 -10.83
CA GLN A 142 26.00 -7.39 -11.83
C GLN A 142 27.04 -6.43 -11.22
N PHE A 143 26.83 -5.99 -9.99
CA PHE A 143 27.78 -5.11 -9.31
C PHE A 143 29.15 -5.80 -9.09
N VAL A 144 29.15 -7.07 -8.67
CA VAL A 144 30.38 -7.87 -8.53
C VAL A 144 31.09 -8.03 -9.87
N GLN A 145 30.37 -8.39 -10.94
CA GLN A 145 30.96 -8.54 -12.28
C GLN A 145 31.58 -7.22 -12.79
N ASN A 146 30.85 -6.11 -12.67
CA ASN A 146 31.33 -4.80 -13.12
C ASN A 146 32.54 -4.30 -12.31
N THR A 147 32.59 -4.63 -11.00
CA THR A 147 33.73 -4.25 -10.14
C THR A 147 35.00 -5.04 -10.51
N MET A 148 34.87 -6.30 -10.91
CA MET A 148 36.00 -7.11 -11.40
C MET A 148 36.52 -6.63 -12.76
N GLU A 149 35.67 -6.08 -13.62
CA GLU A 149 36.10 -5.42 -14.86
C GLU A 149 36.85 -4.10 -14.60
N TYR A 150 36.46 -3.34 -13.57
CA TYR A 150 37.10 -2.06 -13.23
C TYR A 150 38.45 -2.21 -12.50
N ALA A 151 38.70 -3.38 -11.89
CA ALA A 151 39.95 -3.69 -11.19
C ALA A 151 41.01 -4.37 -12.08
N ARG A 152 40.80 -4.42 -13.41
CA ARG A 152 41.77 -4.87 -14.40
C ARG A 152 42.54 -3.72 -15.03
#